data_AF-A0A1V5IMK8-F1
#
_entry.id   AF-A0A1V5IMK8-F1
#
_cell.length_a   1.000
_cell.length_b   1.000
_cell.length_c   1.000
_cell.angle_alpha   90.00
_cell.angle_beta   90.00
_cell.angle_gamma   90.00
#
_symmetry.space_group_name_H-M   'P 1'
#
loop_
_entity.id
_entity.type
_entity.pdbx_description
1 polymer ?
#
loop_
_entity_poly.entity_id
_entity_poly.type
_entity_poly.pdbx_seq_one_letter_code
_entity_poly.pdbx_strand_id
1 'polypeptide(L)'
;MEKMLTVAEVAGILRVSVRTVYNLLEAGTLRGVRVGRAWRVLTSALEALTAQGPGEPGPVAVAGAWYVNAMANRIVVELPGGELKHFAVVPFRAATLEEMEDYKGYHPAQMTGGAQTVPDYVLRHYGLSLATVSLPVIVVEAGDRSIHPVEKLTLELSGDRQAMLSQAMTAVAARGYRVLRDAEGGCCEYMPRAAEDGGDHIIVTVWPEEDQGCE
;
A
#
# COMPACT_ATOMS: atom_id res chain seq x y z
N MET A 1 10.82 29.45 13.30
CA MET A 1 9.92 29.93 12.24
C MET A 1 9.39 28.69 11.55
N GLU A 2 8.08 28.50 11.51
CA GLU A 2 7.49 27.29 10.92
C GLU A 2 7.69 27.29 9.39
N LYS A 3 8.07 26.14 8.83
CA LYS A 3 8.32 26.02 7.39
C LYS A 3 6.99 25.98 6.64
N MET A 4 6.86 26.82 5.61
CA MET A 4 5.73 26.82 4.69
C MET A 4 6.13 26.12 3.39
N LEU A 5 5.34 25.15 2.99
CA LEU A 5 5.53 24.33 1.80
C LEU A 5 4.60 24.80 0.69
N THR A 6 5.07 24.74 -0.54
CA THR A 6 4.26 24.86 -1.74
C THR A 6 3.46 23.59 -1.98
N VAL A 7 2.40 23.68 -2.78
CA VAL A 7 1.59 22.52 -3.19
C VAL A 7 2.45 21.43 -3.85
N ALA A 8 3.44 21.82 -4.66
CA ALA A 8 4.33 20.88 -5.33
C ALA A 8 5.25 20.14 -4.34
N GLU A 9 5.81 20.84 -3.36
CA GLU A 9 6.61 20.20 -2.30
C GLU A 9 5.77 19.24 -1.46
N VAL A 10 4.54 19.63 -1.11
CA VAL A 10 3.60 18.76 -0.39
C VAL A 10 3.30 17.50 -1.20
N ALA A 11 3.01 17.64 -2.50
CA ALA A 11 2.75 16.52 -3.39
C ALA A 11 3.94 15.53 -3.41
N GLY A 12 5.17 16.06 -3.50
CA GLY A 12 6.39 15.25 -3.44
C GLY A 12 6.56 14.51 -2.12
N ILE A 13 6.34 15.18 -0.99
CA ILE A 13 6.46 14.57 0.35
C ILE A 13 5.40 13.48 0.55
N LEU A 14 4.15 13.79 0.20
CA LEU A 14 3.01 12.90 0.37
C LEU A 14 2.96 11.77 -0.66
N ARG A 15 3.79 11.84 -1.72
CA ARG A 15 3.77 10.93 -2.86
C ARG A 15 2.39 10.83 -3.50
N VAL A 16 1.74 11.98 -3.71
CA VAL A 16 0.44 12.09 -4.38
C VAL A 16 0.51 13.09 -5.53
N SER A 17 -0.49 13.07 -6.40
CA SER A 17 -0.58 14.08 -7.46
C SER A 17 -0.80 15.49 -6.88
N VAL A 18 -0.31 16.51 -7.60
CA VAL A 18 -0.60 17.93 -7.28
C VAL A 18 -2.11 18.19 -7.22
N ARG A 19 -2.91 17.52 -8.07
CA ARG A 19 -4.37 17.61 -8.06
C ARG A 19 -4.96 17.10 -6.75
N THR A 20 -4.45 15.98 -6.23
CA THR A 20 -4.87 15.43 -4.92
C THR A 20 -4.60 16.44 -3.81
N VAL A 21 -3.45 17.12 -3.81
CA VAL A 21 -3.16 18.17 -2.80
C VAL A 21 -4.15 19.33 -2.88
N TYR A 22 -4.47 19.81 -4.09
CA TYR A 22 -5.52 20.83 -4.25
C TYR A 22 -6.88 20.35 -3.74
N ASN A 23 -7.27 19.12 -4.07
CA ASN A 23 -8.53 18.55 -3.59
C ASN A 23 -8.58 18.48 -2.06
N LEU A 24 -7.49 18.06 -1.41
CA LEU A 24 -7.38 18.02 0.06
C LEU A 24 -7.48 19.41 0.69
N LEU A 25 -6.91 20.42 0.06
CA LEU A 25 -6.98 21.82 0.51
C LEU A 25 -8.39 22.41 0.33
N GLU A 26 -9.03 22.12 -0.80
CA GLU A 26 -10.38 22.59 -1.12
C GLU A 26 -11.44 21.91 -0.23
N ALA A 27 -11.25 20.63 0.09
CA ALA A 27 -12.11 19.88 1.01
C ALA A 27 -11.84 20.22 2.49
N GLY A 28 -10.76 20.94 2.80
CA GLY A 28 -10.39 21.31 4.16
C GLY A 28 -9.70 20.22 4.98
N THR A 29 -9.53 19.01 4.43
CA THR A 29 -8.78 17.93 5.09
C THR A 29 -7.33 18.34 5.36
N LEU A 30 -6.68 18.91 4.33
CA LEU A 30 -5.35 19.47 4.50
C LEU A 30 -5.50 20.96 4.81
N ARG A 31 -5.07 21.35 6.01
CA ARG A 31 -5.07 22.76 6.39
C ARG A 31 -3.99 23.52 5.61
N GLY A 32 -4.39 24.64 5.01
CA GLY A 32 -3.49 25.53 4.28
C GLY A 32 -3.85 27.00 4.47
N VAL A 33 -2.92 27.87 4.09
CA VAL A 33 -3.08 29.32 4.12
C VAL A 33 -2.91 29.85 2.70
N ARG A 34 -3.73 30.84 2.30
CA ARG A 34 -3.56 31.54 1.02
C ARG A 34 -2.55 32.67 1.18
N VAL A 35 -1.50 32.63 0.37
CA VAL A 35 -0.54 33.73 0.21
C VAL A 35 -0.68 34.26 -1.20
N GLY A 36 -1.40 35.38 -1.34
CA GLY A 36 -1.90 35.85 -2.63
C GLY A 36 -2.80 34.80 -3.28
N ARG A 37 -2.48 34.39 -4.51
CA ARG A 37 -3.23 33.35 -5.24
C ARG A 37 -2.78 31.93 -4.94
N ALA A 38 -1.64 31.76 -4.26
CA ALA A 38 -1.05 30.44 -4.05
C ALA A 38 -1.43 29.89 -2.67
N TRP A 39 -1.64 28.57 -2.62
CA TRP A 39 -1.70 27.85 -1.35
C TRP A 39 -0.31 27.66 -0.76
N ARG A 40 -0.25 27.70 0.57
CA ARG A 40 0.89 27.31 1.38
C ARG A 40 0.42 26.39 2.49
N VAL A 41 1.23 25.38 2.80
CA VAL A 41 0.92 24.37 3.80
C VAL A 41 2.01 24.41 4.85
N LEU A 42 1.61 24.50 6.11
CA LEU A 42 2.53 24.47 7.24
C LEU A 42 2.99 23.02 7.45
N THR A 43 4.26 22.81 7.80
CA THR A 43 4.77 21.44 8.04
C THR A 43 3.97 20.72 9.13
N SER A 44 3.54 21.40 10.19
CA SER A 44 2.69 20.79 11.23
C SER A 44 1.32 20.33 10.72
N ALA A 45 0.74 21.03 9.73
CA ALA A 45 -0.53 20.64 9.12
C ALA A 45 -0.37 19.33 8.33
N LEU A 46 0.80 19.13 7.71
CA LEU A 46 1.15 17.91 7.01
C LEU A 46 1.33 16.74 7.98
N GLU A 47 2.09 16.97 9.05
CA GLU A 47 2.30 15.99 10.12
C GLU A 47 0.96 15.57 10.74
N ALA A 48 0.08 16.53 11.01
CA ALA A 48 -1.26 16.27 11.55
C ALA A 48 -2.15 15.47 10.59
N LEU A 49 -2.01 15.65 9.26
CA LEU A 49 -2.72 14.82 8.28
C LEU A 49 -2.22 13.38 8.35
N THR A 50 -0.90 13.18 8.38
CA THR A 50 -0.30 11.83 8.43
C THR A 50 -0.48 11.14 9.79
N ALA A 51 -0.59 11.92 10.87
CA ALA A 51 -0.77 11.42 12.23
C ALA A 51 -2.23 11.10 12.57
N GLN A 52 -3.20 11.54 11.75
CA GLN A 52 -4.55 11.01 11.81
C GLN A 52 -4.46 9.53 11.44
N GLY A 53 -4.39 8.68 12.47
CA GLY A 53 -4.38 7.21 12.35
C GLY A 53 -5.60 6.69 11.60
N PRO A 54 -5.79 5.36 11.50
CA PRO A 54 -6.95 4.77 10.87
C PRO A 54 -8.26 5.39 11.38
N GLY A 55 -8.88 6.25 10.56
CA GLY A 55 -10.29 6.58 10.71
C GLY A 55 -11.13 5.34 10.42
N GLU A 56 -12.45 5.42 10.57
CA GLU A 56 -13.30 4.28 10.24
C GLU A 56 -13.04 3.81 8.81
N PRO A 57 -12.84 2.49 8.59
CA PRO A 57 -12.60 1.96 7.26
C PRO A 57 -13.76 2.32 6.34
N GLY A 58 -13.43 2.86 5.17
CA GLY A 58 -14.43 3.15 4.16
C GLY A 58 -15.19 1.88 3.73
N PRO A 59 -16.46 2.02 3.31
CA PRO A 59 -17.35 0.89 3.03
C PRO A 59 -16.89 -0.05 1.91
N VAL A 60 -15.94 0.37 1.08
CA VAL A 60 -15.41 -0.45 -0.02
C VAL A 60 -13.99 -0.91 0.31
N ALA A 61 -13.82 -2.21 0.51
CA ALA A 61 -12.52 -2.82 0.73
C ALA A 61 -11.78 -3.04 -0.61
N VAL A 62 -10.50 -2.70 -0.67
CA VAL A 62 -9.62 -2.89 -1.84
C VAL A 62 -8.33 -3.60 -1.41
N ALA A 63 -7.81 -4.50 -2.23
CA ALA A 63 -6.51 -5.17 -1.99
C ALA A 63 -5.33 -4.26 -2.34
N GLY A 64 -5.54 -3.28 -3.23
CA GLY A 64 -4.53 -2.29 -3.56
C GLY A 64 -5.10 -1.14 -4.39
N ALA A 65 -4.34 -0.06 -4.48
CA ALA A 65 -4.73 1.11 -5.25
C ALA A 65 -3.51 1.87 -5.77
N TRP A 66 -3.58 2.36 -7.01
CA TRP A 66 -2.47 3.01 -7.71
C TRP A 66 -2.93 4.22 -8.53
N TYR A 67 -2.10 5.26 -8.52
CA TYR A 67 -2.04 6.23 -9.60
C TYR A 67 -1.25 5.63 -10.76
N VAL A 68 -1.86 5.54 -11.94
CA VAL A 68 -1.19 5.05 -13.15
C VAL A 68 -0.95 6.22 -14.08
N ASN A 69 0.29 6.43 -14.54
CA ASN A 69 0.68 7.58 -15.37
C ASN A 69 -0.13 7.68 -16.67
N ALA A 70 -0.46 6.54 -17.27
CA ALA A 70 -1.31 6.48 -18.46
C ALA A 70 -2.77 6.89 -18.20
N MET A 71 -3.19 6.99 -16.94
CA MET A 71 -4.54 7.35 -16.52
C MET A 71 -4.53 8.62 -15.66
N ALA A 72 -4.41 9.76 -16.32
CA ALA A 72 -4.46 11.05 -15.65
C ALA A 72 -5.78 11.21 -14.87
N ASN A 73 -5.68 11.70 -13.63
CA ASN A 73 -6.82 11.98 -12.75
C ASN A 73 -7.71 10.76 -12.44
N ARG A 74 -7.14 9.55 -12.45
CA ARG A 74 -7.85 8.34 -12.02
C ARG A 74 -7.02 7.55 -11.00
N ILE A 75 -7.74 6.79 -10.18
CA ILE A 75 -7.16 5.76 -9.32
C ILE A 75 -7.59 4.42 -9.89
N VAL A 76 -6.63 3.52 -10.05
CA VAL A 76 -6.87 2.11 -10.32
C VAL A 76 -6.90 1.38 -8.98
N VAL A 77 -7.92 0.55 -8.74
CA VAL A 77 -8.07 -0.27 -7.54
C VAL A 77 -8.11 -1.74 -7.91
N GLU A 78 -7.50 -2.57 -7.07
CA GLU A 78 -7.66 -4.01 -7.08
C GLU A 78 -8.69 -4.37 -6.01
N LEU A 79 -9.78 -5.00 -6.39
CA LEU A 79 -10.75 -5.56 -5.44
C LEU A 79 -10.20 -6.86 -4.82
N PRO A 80 -10.70 -7.30 -3.65
CA PRO A 80 -10.23 -8.55 -3.03
C PRO A 80 -10.34 -9.81 -3.91
N GLY A 81 -11.22 -9.80 -4.92
CA GLY A 81 -11.35 -10.86 -5.92
C GLY A 81 -10.32 -10.80 -7.07
N GLY A 82 -9.35 -9.88 -7.03
CA GLY A 82 -8.34 -9.66 -8.07
C GLY A 82 -8.84 -8.81 -9.26
N GLU A 83 -10.12 -8.41 -9.27
CA GLU A 83 -10.65 -7.54 -10.31
C GLU A 83 -10.03 -6.15 -10.25
N LEU A 84 -9.53 -5.66 -11.39
CA LEU A 84 -9.01 -4.31 -11.52
C LEU A 84 -10.09 -3.36 -12.04
N LYS A 85 -10.35 -2.30 -11.29
CA LYS A 85 -11.28 -1.22 -11.66
C LYS A 85 -10.62 0.14 -11.55
N HIS A 86 -11.26 1.17 -12.08
CA HIS A 86 -10.78 2.54 -11.95
C HIS A 86 -11.91 3.57 -11.86
N PHE A 87 -11.67 4.64 -11.10
CA PHE A 87 -12.61 5.77 -10.96
C PHE A 87 -11.88 7.10 -11.03
N ALA A 88 -12.62 8.18 -11.28
CA ALA A 88 -12.07 9.53 -11.36
C ALA A 88 -11.78 10.09 -9.97
N VAL A 89 -10.66 10.80 -9.81
CA VAL A 89 -10.31 11.49 -8.55
C VAL A 89 -11.16 12.74 -8.29
N VAL A 90 -12.03 13.10 -9.24
CA VAL A 90 -12.96 14.22 -9.16
C VAL A 90 -14.34 13.71 -9.56
N PRO A 91 -15.39 13.98 -8.77
CA PRO A 91 -15.38 14.75 -7.52
C PRO A 91 -14.63 14.07 -6.36
N PHE A 92 -14.05 14.87 -5.45
CA PHE A 92 -13.31 14.38 -4.27
C PHE A 92 -14.29 13.96 -3.17
N ARG A 93 -14.96 12.81 -3.36
CA ARG A 93 -15.98 12.25 -2.48
C ARG A 93 -15.88 10.73 -2.46
N ALA A 94 -16.64 10.10 -1.57
CA ALA A 94 -16.80 8.65 -1.55
C ALA A 94 -17.17 8.10 -2.95
N ALA A 95 -16.43 7.10 -3.39
CA ALA A 95 -16.66 6.37 -4.63
C ALA A 95 -17.49 5.12 -4.35
N THR A 96 -18.40 4.79 -5.27
CA THR A 96 -19.20 3.55 -5.20
C THR A 96 -18.65 2.51 -6.17
N LEU A 97 -18.85 1.22 -5.89
CA LEU A 97 -18.45 0.16 -6.83
C LEU A 97 -19.14 0.29 -8.19
N GLU A 98 -20.35 0.86 -8.23
CA GLU A 98 -21.14 1.05 -9.45
C GLU A 98 -20.55 2.11 -10.40
N GLU A 99 -19.90 3.15 -9.87
CA GLU A 99 -19.22 4.17 -10.70
C GLU A 99 -17.81 3.76 -11.14
N MET A 100 -17.31 2.61 -10.66
CA MET A 100 -16.01 2.09 -11.02
C MET A 100 -16.05 1.31 -12.33
N GLU A 101 -15.33 1.82 -13.32
CA GLU A 101 -15.18 1.20 -14.63
C GLU A 101 -14.09 0.12 -14.61
N ASP A 102 -14.14 -0.83 -15.54
CA ASP A 102 -13.12 -1.87 -15.64
C ASP A 102 -11.77 -1.31 -16.12
N TYR A 103 -10.69 -1.69 -15.45
CA TYR A 103 -9.34 -1.42 -15.93
C TYR A 103 -8.81 -2.60 -16.75
N LYS A 104 -8.46 -2.34 -18.02
CA LYS A 104 -7.96 -3.36 -18.96
C LYS A 104 -6.45 -3.25 -19.22
N GLY A 105 -5.73 -2.42 -18.46
CA GLY A 105 -4.28 -2.28 -18.58
C GLY A 105 -3.51 -3.36 -17.83
N TYR A 106 -2.18 -3.28 -17.86
CA TYR A 106 -1.32 -4.14 -17.05
C TYR A 106 -1.54 -3.91 -15.56
N HIS A 107 -1.51 -4.99 -14.78
CA HIS A 107 -1.68 -4.89 -13.33
C HIS A 107 -0.65 -3.89 -12.74
N PRO A 108 -1.08 -2.82 -12.05
CA PRO A 108 -0.17 -1.76 -11.61
C PRO A 108 0.97 -2.23 -10.70
N ALA A 109 0.72 -3.21 -9.83
CA ALA A 109 1.76 -3.82 -8.99
C ALA A 109 2.85 -4.58 -9.78
N GLN A 110 2.62 -4.94 -11.04
CA GLN A 110 3.58 -5.64 -11.90
C GLN A 110 4.35 -4.67 -12.81
N MET A 111 4.04 -3.37 -12.77
CA MET A 111 4.69 -2.37 -13.60
C MET A 111 6.04 -1.97 -13.01
N THR A 112 7.12 -2.05 -13.81
CA THR A 112 8.47 -1.60 -13.41
C THR A 112 8.63 -0.08 -13.31
N GLY A 113 7.58 0.66 -13.68
CA GLY A 113 7.47 2.10 -13.57
C GLY A 113 6.12 2.59 -14.09
N GLY A 114 5.74 3.81 -13.74
CA GLY A 114 4.48 4.42 -14.20
C GLY A 114 3.23 4.04 -13.41
N ALA A 115 3.40 3.36 -12.28
CA ALA A 115 2.38 3.19 -11.24
C ALA A 115 2.95 3.64 -9.88
N GLN A 116 2.13 4.32 -9.08
CA GLN A 116 2.46 4.76 -7.73
C GLN A 116 1.32 4.38 -6.79
N THR A 117 1.63 3.71 -5.68
CA THR A 117 0.63 3.34 -4.67
C THR A 117 -0.09 4.58 -4.13
N VAL A 118 -1.42 4.50 -4.04
CA VAL A 118 -2.24 5.55 -3.42
C VAL A 118 -2.15 5.40 -1.91
N PRO A 119 -1.75 6.45 -1.17
CA PRO A 119 -1.70 6.38 0.28
C PRO A 119 -3.08 6.18 0.93
N ASP A 120 -3.14 5.44 2.03
CA ASP A 120 -4.36 5.08 2.75
C ASP A 120 -5.25 6.27 3.11
N TYR A 121 -4.65 7.39 3.55
CA TYR A 121 -5.43 8.58 3.92
C TYR A 121 -6.16 9.18 2.71
N VAL A 122 -5.66 8.97 1.48
CA VAL A 122 -6.35 9.35 0.25
C VAL A 122 -7.50 8.40 -0.03
N LEU A 123 -7.30 7.08 0.13
CA LEU A 123 -8.33 6.07 -0.08
C LEU A 123 -9.58 6.34 0.76
N ARG A 124 -9.39 6.72 2.02
CA ARG A 124 -10.49 7.05 2.94
C ARG A 124 -11.38 8.19 2.44
N HIS A 125 -10.81 9.18 1.75
CA HIS A 125 -11.62 10.24 1.14
C HIS A 125 -12.59 9.71 0.08
N TYR A 126 -12.21 8.65 -0.60
CA TYR A 126 -13.05 7.95 -1.57
C TYR A 126 -13.87 6.83 -0.94
N GLY A 127 -13.97 6.75 0.40
CA GLY A 127 -14.73 5.69 1.06
C GLY A 127 -14.11 4.30 0.85
N LEU A 128 -12.81 4.25 0.56
CA LEU A 128 -12.06 3.01 0.38
C LEU A 128 -11.24 2.70 1.63
N SER A 129 -11.12 1.42 1.93
CA SER A 129 -10.20 0.90 2.95
C SER A 129 -9.39 -0.27 2.37
N LEU A 130 -8.16 -0.44 2.84
CA LEU A 130 -7.39 -1.61 2.47
C LEU A 130 -7.96 -2.84 3.17
N ALA A 131 -8.21 -3.89 2.39
CA ALA A 131 -8.80 -5.11 2.88
C ALA A 131 -7.90 -5.78 3.92
N THR A 132 -8.52 -6.38 4.94
CA THR A 132 -7.86 -7.42 5.73
C THR A 132 -8.09 -8.75 5.04
N VAL A 133 -7.02 -9.50 4.85
CA VAL A 133 -7.02 -10.78 4.13
C VAL A 133 -6.35 -11.85 4.98
N SER A 134 -6.94 -13.03 4.99
CA SER A 134 -6.32 -14.23 5.54
C SER A 134 -5.41 -14.85 4.48
N LEU A 135 -4.10 -14.69 4.63
CA LEU A 135 -3.13 -15.22 3.67
C LEU A 135 -2.22 -16.28 4.29
N PRO A 136 -1.88 -17.34 3.54
CA PRO A 136 -0.82 -18.24 3.91
C PRO A 136 0.55 -17.54 3.81
N VAL A 137 1.34 -17.65 4.87
CA VAL A 137 2.74 -17.22 4.92
C VAL A 137 3.61 -18.47 4.99
N ILE A 138 4.43 -18.67 3.96
CA ILE A 138 5.30 -19.83 3.77
C ILE A 138 6.70 -19.43 4.23
N VAL A 139 7.16 -20.06 5.31
CA VAL A 139 8.51 -19.84 5.84
C VAL A 139 9.46 -20.81 5.16
N VAL A 140 10.55 -20.29 4.61
CA VAL A 140 11.56 -21.08 3.89
C VAL A 140 12.95 -20.77 4.45
N GLU A 141 13.76 -21.80 4.67
CA GLU A 141 15.16 -21.61 5.06
C GLU A 141 16.04 -21.32 3.84
N ALA A 142 17.00 -20.42 4.01
CA ALA A 142 18.05 -20.18 3.03
C ALA A 142 18.98 -21.41 2.96
N GLY A 143 19.24 -21.92 1.75
CA GLY A 143 20.10 -23.09 1.54
C GLY A 143 20.25 -23.49 0.06
N ASP A 144 21.09 -24.49 -0.19
CA ASP A 144 21.42 -25.01 -1.53
C ASP A 144 20.48 -26.14 -2.02
N ARG A 145 19.54 -26.58 -1.17
CA ARG A 145 18.60 -27.67 -1.44
C ARG A 145 17.23 -27.13 -1.88
N SER A 146 16.45 -28.00 -2.51
CA SER A 146 15.05 -27.76 -2.87
C SER A 146 14.30 -27.08 -1.73
N ILE A 147 13.68 -25.93 -2.04
CA ILE A 147 12.97 -25.06 -1.09
C ILE A 147 11.78 -25.82 -0.50
N HIS A 148 11.97 -26.47 0.64
CA HIS A 148 10.88 -27.07 1.41
C HIS A 148 10.42 -26.07 2.47
N PRO A 149 9.11 -25.75 2.54
CA PRO A 149 8.59 -24.92 3.61
C PRO A 149 8.87 -25.55 4.97
N VAL A 150 9.53 -24.79 5.86
CA VAL A 150 9.76 -25.23 7.24
C VAL A 150 8.52 -24.99 8.12
N GLU A 151 7.75 -23.95 7.80
CA GLU A 151 6.46 -23.70 8.43
C GLU A 151 5.50 -23.05 7.42
N LYS A 152 4.20 -23.28 7.61
CA LYS A 152 3.13 -22.57 6.92
C LYS A 152 2.20 -21.95 7.96
N LEU A 153 2.16 -20.63 7.99
CA LEU A 153 1.27 -19.87 8.85
C LEU A 153 0.06 -19.41 8.05
N THR A 154 -1.07 -19.18 8.72
CA THR A 154 -2.20 -18.45 8.16
C THR A 154 -2.37 -17.19 8.99
N LEU A 155 -2.19 -16.03 8.39
CA LEU A 155 -2.22 -14.74 9.08
C LEU A 155 -3.28 -13.82 8.49
N GLU A 156 -3.98 -13.10 9.37
CA GLU A 156 -4.79 -11.95 9.01
C GLU A 156 -3.86 -10.76 8.80
N LEU A 157 -3.75 -10.29 7.56
CA LEU A 157 -2.86 -9.21 7.16
C LEU A 157 -3.69 -8.07 6.57
N SER A 158 -3.30 -6.84 6.86
CA SER A 158 -4.02 -5.65 6.41
C SER A 158 -3.09 -4.65 5.74
N GLY A 159 -3.66 -3.69 5.00
CA GLY A 159 -2.87 -2.63 4.35
C GLY A 159 -2.46 -3.02 2.93
N ASP A 160 -1.44 -2.35 2.39
CA ASP A 160 -0.94 -2.66 1.04
C ASP A 160 0.01 -3.87 1.09
N ARG A 161 0.43 -4.38 -0.07
CA ARG A 161 1.30 -5.56 -0.14
C ARG A 161 2.60 -5.39 0.68
N GLN A 162 3.16 -4.18 0.72
CA GLN A 162 4.38 -3.89 1.49
C GLN A 162 4.11 -3.92 3.00
N ALA A 163 2.98 -3.37 3.44
CA ALA A 163 2.54 -3.44 4.83
C ALA A 163 2.25 -4.89 5.26
N MET A 164 1.60 -5.68 4.39
CA MET A 164 1.35 -7.11 4.62
C MET A 164 2.67 -7.89 4.74
N LEU A 165 3.64 -7.62 3.86
CA LEU A 165 4.99 -8.20 3.95
C LEU A 165 5.68 -7.86 5.28
N SER A 166 5.62 -6.60 5.71
CA SER A 166 6.19 -6.18 7.00
C SER A 166 5.52 -6.89 8.18
N GLN A 167 4.19 -7.08 8.14
CA GLN A 167 3.44 -7.81 9.17
C GLN A 167 3.82 -9.29 9.18
N ALA A 168 3.91 -9.93 8.00
CA ALA A 168 4.32 -11.33 7.86
C ALA A 168 5.73 -11.57 8.41
N MET A 169 6.72 -10.75 8.03
CA MET A 169 8.09 -10.85 8.56
C MET A 169 8.13 -10.66 10.08
N THR A 170 7.36 -9.71 10.61
CA THR A 170 7.26 -9.47 12.07
C THR A 170 6.67 -10.68 12.78
N ALA A 171 5.62 -11.29 12.22
CA ALA A 171 4.98 -12.47 12.78
C ALA A 171 5.89 -13.71 12.75
N VAL A 172 6.64 -13.90 11.65
CA VAL A 172 7.64 -14.96 11.53
C VAL A 172 8.77 -14.76 12.53
N ALA A 173 9.26 -13.53 12.71
CA ALA A 173 10.24 -13.21 13.74
C ALA A 173 9.72 -13.49 15.16
N ALA A 174 8.44 -13.19 15.43
CA ALA A 174 7.79 -13.50 16.70
C ALA A 174 7.63 -15.00 16.97
N ARG A 175 7.72 -15.86 15.94
CA ARG A 175 7.81 -17.33 16.10
C ARG A 175 9.21 -17.81 16.48
N GLY A 176 10.20 -16.92 16.54
CA GLY A 176 11.58 -17.23 16.92
C GLY A 176 12.55 -17.38 15.75
N TYR A 177 12.10 -17.16 14.51
CA TYR A 177 12.97 -17.21 13.34
C TYR A 177 13.71 -15.88 13.13
N ARG A 178 14.97 -15.95 12.70
CA ARG A 178 15.70 -14.82 12.17
C ARG A 178 15.38 -14.67 10.68
N VAL A 179 14.59 -13.64 10.35
CA VAL A 179 14.25 -13.31 8.96
C VAL A 179 15.49 -12.85 8.21
N LEU A 180 15.75 -13.44 7.04
CA LEU A 180 16.77 -13.03 6.10
C LEU A 180 16.16 -11.99 5.15
N ARG A 181 16.56 -10.72 5.29
CA ARG A 181 15.98 -9.63 4.48
C ARG A 181 16.48 -9.70 3.04
N ASP A 182 15.72 -9.14 2.11
CA ASP A 182 16.10 -9.11 0.69
C ASP A 182 17.45 -8.42 0.44
N ALA A 183 17.75 -7.37 1.21
CA ALA A 183 19.04 -6.67 1.15
C ALA A 183 20.23 -7.55 1.58
N GLU A 184 19.97 -8.62 2.32
CA GLU A 184 20.94 -9.60 2.81
C GLU A 184 20.97 -10.87 1.93
N GLY A 185 20.20 -10.89 0.83
CA GLY A 185 20.10 -12.02 -0.10
C GLY A 185 18.89 -12.94 0.14
N GLY A 186 17.97 -12.55 1.02
CA GLY A 186 16.70 -13.26 1.20
C GLY A 186 15.69 -13.03 0.09
N CYS A 187 14.58 -13.78 0.15
CA CYS A 187 13.42 -13.58 -0.70
C CYS A 187 12.15 -13.51 0.17
N CYS A 188 11.76 -12.30 0.54
CA CYS A 188 10.55 -12.00 1.30
C CYS A 188 9.55 -11.26 0.41
N GLU A 189 8.65 -12.01 -0.25
CA GLU A 189 7.83 -11.48 -1.33
C GLU A 189 6.36 -11.90 -1.24
N TYR A 190 5.47 -10.97 -1.62
CA TYR A 190 4.07 -11.25 -1.83
C TYR A 190 3.92 -11.90 -3.21
N MET A 191 3.47 -13.14 -3.22
CA MET A 191 3.33 -13.94 -4.42
C MET A 191 1.87 -13.90 -4.90
N PRO A 192 1.54 -13.13 -5.96
CA PRO A 192 0.22 -13.21 -6.56
C PRO A 192 0.10 -14.53 -7.33
N ARG A 193 -0.93 -15.34 -7.07
CA ARG A 193 -1.23 -16.54 -7.86
C ARG A 193 -2.72 -16.66 -8.14
N ALA A 194 -3.05 -17.25 -9.29
CA ALA A 194 -4.43 -17.62 -9.57
C ALA A 194 -4.97 -18.54 -8.46
N ALA A 195 -6.26 -18.42 -8.12
CA ALA A 195 -6.90 -19.24 -7.09
C ALA A 195 -6.74 -20.75 -7.34
N GLU A 196 -6.63 -21.14 -8.62
CA GLU A 196 -6.41 -22.51 -9.09
C GLU A 196 -5.01 -23.07 -8.73
N ASP A 197 -4.01 -22.19 -8.53
CA ASP A 197 -2.61 -22.52 -8.22
C ASP A 197 -2.29 -22.41 -6.71
N GLY A 198 -3.32 -22.36 -5.86
CA GLY A 198 -3.19 -22.25 -4.40
C GLY A 198 -3.36 -20.84 -3.83
N GLY A 199 -3.69 -19.86 -4.68
CA GLY A 199 -3.97 -18.48 -4.28
C GLY A 199 -2.74 -17.68 -3.82
N ASP A 200 -3.00 -16.41 -3.54
CA ASP A 200 -2.00 -15.48 -3.04
C ASP A 200 -1.38 -15.99 -1.74
N HIS A 201 -0.06 -15.81 -1.61
CA HIS A 201 0.68 -16.17 -0.41
C HIS A 201 1.89 -15.27 -0.26
N ILE A 202 2.45 -15.21 0.95
CA ILE A 202 3.72 -14.54 1.20
C ILE A 202 4.79 -15.59 1.43
N ILE A 203 5.95 -15.42 0.81
CA ILE A 203 7.16 -16.17 1.19
C ILE A 203 7.98 -15.30 2.13
N VAL A 204 8.46 -15.87 3.22
CA VAL A 204 9.45 -15.25 4.11
C VAL A 204 10.65 -16.16 4.21
N THR A 205 11.81 -15.67 3.76
CA THR A 205 13.07 -16.40 3.92
C THR A 205 13.65 -16.16 5.31
N VAL A 206 14.12 -17.22 5.94
CA VAL A 206 14.78 -17.18 7.25
C VAL A 206 16.18 -17.78 7.12
N TRP A 207 17.08 -17.39 8.02
CA TRP A 207 18.36 -18.08 8.17
C TRP A 207 18.13 -19.56 8.51
N PRO A 208 19.03 -20.47 8.16
CA PRO A 208 18.90 -21.87 8.55
C PRO A 208 18.97 -22.02 10.08
N GLU A 209 18.35 -23.07 10.64
CA GLU A 209 18.32 -23.36 12.08
C GLU A 209 19.69 -23.23 12.77
N GLU A 210 20.76 -23.68 12.11
CA GLU A 210 22.14 -23.64 12.60
C GLU A 210 22.67 -22.20 12.83
N ASP A 211 22.14 -21.22 12.09
CA ASP A 211 22.59 -19.82 12.08
C ASP A 211 21.60 -18.86 12.77
N GLN A 212 20.54 -19.39 13.39
CA GLN A 212 19.53 -18.57 14.09
C GLN A 212 20.11 -17.83 15.31
N GLY A 213 21.23 -18.32 15.88
CA GLY A 213 21.86 -17.79 17.10
C GLY A 213 23.16 -17.02 16.92
N CYS A 214 23.64 -16.84 15.68
CA CYS A 214 24.90 -16.13 15.40
C CYS A 214 24.63 -14.63 15.13
N GLU A 215 25.00 -13.76 16.07
CA GLU A 215 24.97 -12.28 15.90
C GLU A 215 25.94 -11.80 14.81
#